data_AF-A0A966NFZ7-F1
#
_entry.id   AF-A0A966NFZ7-F1
#
_cell.length_a   1.000
_cell.length_b   1.000
_cell.length_c   1.000
_cell.angle_alpha   90.00
_cell.angle_beta   90.00
_cell.angle_gamma   90.00
#
_symmetry.space_group_name_H-M   'P 1'
#
loop_
_entity.id
_entity.type
_entity.pdbx_description
1 polymer ?
#
loop_
_entity_poly.entity_id
_entity_poly.type
_entity_poly.pdbx_seq_one_letter_code
_entity_poly.pdbx_strand_id
1 'polypeptide(L)'
;MNVHAPNHKSTVETPQRSDSLDTLRQWLSEGGKRKLTEEELVAVKCLLPKKEDYPVFNTEYPHDFEVNKDYASRMPDLQNGPAAMIKGSRQSIQHVGISNFRLPLKFRKKDGGELTLETSVTGSVSLDADKKGINMSRIMRSFYKYSESTFSFEVIESALNDYREDLDTFDARIMLRLSFPQSINSLRSNLQGFQYYDISVEVVDKKNVRSRYIHLDYVYSSTCPCSLELSEHARKERNQLATPHSQRSVARISVEILDTHILWFEDLIDICRSAVPTETQVMVKREDEQAFAEMNAANPIFVEDAVRLFCEALKADDRIGDFRVIASHQESLHSHDAISIMCEGPTFDQNTFDPKMFSSLIHVG
;
A
#
# COMPACT_ATOMS: atom_id res chain seq x y z
N MET A 1 57.53 -74.52 34.21
CA MET A 1 57.42 -74.82 32.77
C MET A 1 56.73 -73.61 32.16
N ASN A 2 57.52 -72.63 31.70
CA ASN A 2 57.02 -71.34 31.24
C ASN A 2 56.82 -71.42 29.72
N VAL A 3 55.58 -71.28 29.25
CA VAL A 3 55.23 -71.28 27.83
C VAL A 3 54.68 -69.91 27.45
N HIS A 4 55.21 -69.42 26.34
CA HIS A 4 55.22 -68.04 25.86
C HIS A 4 53.86 -67.52 25.37
N ALA A 5 53.63 -66.22 25.57
CA ALA A 5 52.55 -65.46 24.96
C ALA A 5 53.03 -64.81 23.64
N PRO A 6 52.24 -64.82 22.56
CA PRO A 6 52.45 -63.94 21.43
C PRO A 6 51.57 -62.68 21.56
N ASN A 7 52.26 -61.54 21.63
CA ASN A 7 51.72 -60.20 21.57
C ASN A 7 51.58 -59.81 20.09
N HIS A 8 50.37 -59.65 19.55
CA HIS A 8 50.17 -59.15 18.18
C HIS A 8 49.40 -57.81 18.21
N LYS A 9 50.14 -56.71 18.40
CA LYS A 9 49.70 -55.37 17.98
C LYS A 9 50.13 -55.21 16.52
N SER A 10 49.20 -55.32 15.58
CA SER A 10 49.44 -54.94 14.18
C SER A 10 49.17 -53.44 14.03
N THR A 11 50.18 -52.61 14.33
CA THR A 11 50.22 -51.21 13.88
C THR A 11 50.94 -51.19 12.54
N VAL A 12 50.19 -51.02 11.45
CA VAL A 12 50.74 -50.75 10.10
C VAL A 12 51.47 -49.41 10.17
N GLU A 13 52.79 -49.41 9.96
CA GLU A 13 53.63 -48.21 10.11
C GLU A 13 53.35 -47.18 9.00
N THR A 14 53.53 -45.89 9.30
CA THR A 14 53.23 -44.75 8.42
C THR A 14 53.82 -44.80 7.00
N PRO A 15 55.02 -45.38 6.74
CA PRO A 15 55.54 -45.57 5.38
C PRO A 15 54.65 -46.48 4.52
N GLN A 16 54.07 -47.52 5.13
CA GLN A 16 53.19 -48.44 4.41
C GLN A 16 51.89 -47.75 3.95
N ARG A 17 51.45 -46.66 4.62
CA ARG A 17 50.24 -45.90 4.21
C ARG A 17 50.46 -45.02 2.99
N SER A 18 51.61 -44.35 2.85
CA SER A 18 51.91 -43.55 1.64
C SER A 18 52.08 -44.46 0.44
N ASP A 19 52.79 -45.57 0.60
CA ASP A 19 53.05 -46.54 -0.46
C ASP A 19 51.73 -47.17 -0.96
N SER A 20 50.79 -47.42 -0.05
CA SER A 20 49.44 -47.89 -0.39
C SER A 20 48.66 -46.89 -1.26
N LEU A 21 48.73 -45.59 -0.91
CA LEU A 21 48.01 -44.53 -1.62
C LEU A 21 48.61 -44.24 -3.00
N ASP A 22 49.93 -44.29 -3.12
CA ASP A 22 50.61 -44.08 -4.40
C ASP A 22 50.42 -45.28 -5.34
N THR A 23 50.39 -46.51 -4.81
CA THR A 23 49.98 -47.70 -5.57
C THR A 23 48.55 -47.56 -6.12
N LEU A 24 47.63 -47.01 -5.32
CA LEU A 24 46.22 -46.80 -5.71
C LEU A 24 46.07 -45.69 -6.77
N ARG A 25 46.87 -44.63 -6.68
CA ARG A 25 46.94 -43.56 -7.68
C ARG A 25 47.52 -44.05 -9.00
N GLN A 26 48.58 -44.86 -8.96
CA GLN A 26 49.18 -45.46 -10.16
C GLN A 26 48.18 -46.39 -10.86
N TRP A 27 47.50 -47.26 -10.10
CA TRP A 27 46.43 -48.12 -10.64
C TRP A 27 45.27 -47.36 -11.28
N LEU A 28 44.84 -46.22 -10.70
CA LEU A 28 43.83 -45.36 -11.30
C LEU A 28 44.33 -44.65 -12.58
N SER A 29 45.61 -44.26 -12.62
CA SER A 29 46.22 -43.58 -13.77
C SER A 29 46.38 -44.50 -15.00
N GLU A 30 46.53 -45.81 -14.79
CA GLU A 30 46.61 -46.84 -15.84
C GLU A 30 45.22 -47.27 -16.36
N GLY A 31 44.15 -46.54 -15.99
CA GLY A 31 42.78 -46.78 -16.45
C GLY A 31 42.03 -47.85 -15.67
N GLY A 32 42.38 -48.05 -14.39
CA GLY A 32 41.84 -49.05 -13.47
C GLY A 32 40.32 -49.29 -13.59
N LYS A 33 39.96 -50.30 -14.38
CA LYS A 33 38.58 -50.81 -14.51
C LYS A 33 38.51 -52.22 -13.93
N ARG A 34 38.71 -52.34 -12.61
CA ARG A 34 38.27 -53.55 -11.88
C ARG A 34 36.93 -53.24 -11.23
N LYS A 35 35.92 -54.06 -11.50
CA LYS A 35 34.73 -54.10 -10.66
C LYS A 35 35.14 -54.70 -9.31
N LEU A 36 34.94 -53.95 -8.23
CA LEU A 36 35.10 -54.44 -6.86
C LEU A 36 34.12 -55.59 -6.64
N THR A 37 34.55 -56.61 -5.90
CA THR A 37 33.62 -57.63 -5.39
C THR A 37 32.68 -57.01 -4.35
N GLU A 38 31.54 -57.64 -4.08
CA GLU A 38 30.60 -57.12 -3.06
C GLU A 38 31.25 -56.98 -1.68
N GLU A 39 32.14 -57.91 -1.32
CA GLU A 39 32.89 -57.89 -0.06
C GLU A 39 33.85 -56.70 0.02
N GLU A 40 34.57 -56.41 -1.07
CA GLU A 40 35.46 -55.24 -1.17
C GLU A 40 34.67 -53.92 -1.09
N LEU A 41 33.48 -53.85 -1.70
CA LEU A 41 32.57 -52.70 -1.63
C LEU A 41 32.06 -52.42 -0.22
N VAL A 42 31.73 -53.47 0.54
CA VAL A 42 31.30 -53.34 1.94
C VAL A 42 32.46 -52.84 2.81
N ALA A 43 33.66 -53.37 2.62
CA ALA A 43 34.85 -52.93 3.36
C ALA A 43 35.17 -51.45 3.12
N VAL A 44 35.08 -50.97 1.87
CA VAL A 44 35.28 -49.56 1.51
C VAL A 44 34.19 -48.67 2.12
N LYS A 45 32.92 -49.10 2.10
CA LYS A 45 31.82 -48.36 2.75
C LYS A 45 32.03 -48.18 4.26
N CYS A 46 32.62 -49.16 4.95
CA CYS A 46 32.92 -49.07 6.38
C CYS A 46 34.09 -48.13 6.71
N LEU A 47 34.96 -47.83 5.74
CA LEU A 47 36.13 -46.95 5.91
C LEU A 47 35.84 -45.49 5.56
N LEU A 48 34.77 -45.21 4.81
CA LEU A 48 34.34 -43.84 4.52
C LEU A 48 33.68 -43.24 5.77
N PRO A 49 34.05 -42.00 6.18
CA PRO A 49 33.37 -41.34 7.28
C PRO A 49 31.87 -41.27 6.96
N LYS A 50 31.03 -41.75 7.88
CA LYS A 50 29.57 -41.64 7.77
C LYS A 50 29.25 -40.16 7.58
N LYS A 51 28.94 -39.76 6.36
CA LYS A 51 28.30 -38.49 6.09
C LYS A 51 27.01 -38.55 6.91
N GLU A 52 26.80 -37.63 7.84
CA GLU A 52 25.49 -37.53 8.48
C GLU A 52 24.49 -37.33 7.34
N ASP A 53 23.75 -38.39 7.02
CA ASP A 53 22.81 -38.39 5.91
C ASP A 53 21.80 -37.28 6.20
N TYR A 54 21.61 -36.40 5.21
CA TYR A 54 20.61 -35.34 5.31
C TYR A 54 19.25 -35.97 5.63
N PRO A 55 18.52 -35.48 6.64
CA PRO A 55 17.26 -36.11 7.05
C PRO A 55 16.29 -36.16 5.86
N VAL A 56 15.77 -37.35 5.59
CA VAL A 56 14.74 -37.56 4.56
C VAL A 56 13.42 -37.06 5.13
N PHE A 57 12.92 -35.95 4.60
CA PHE A 57 11.62 -35.39 4.96
C PHE A 57 10.50 -36.00 4.10
N ASN A 58 9.29 -36.12 4.65
CA ASN A 58 8.13 -36.50 3.86
C ASN A 58 7.81 -35.37 2.85
N THR A 59 7.70 -35.73 1.58
CA THR A 59 7.41 -34.79 0.49
C THR A 59 5.93 -34.75 0.10
N GLU A 60 5.13 -35.69 0.61
CA GLU A 60 3.69 -35.71 0.38
C GLU A 60 2.96 -34.83 1.41
N TYR A 61 2.03 -34.01 0.93
CA TYR A 61 1.21 -33.17 1.81
C TYR A 61 0.22 -34.05 2.58
N PRO A 62 0.22 -34.03 3.91
CA PRO A 62 -0.65 -34.91 4.69
C PRO A 62 -2.07 -34.34 4.75
N HIS A 63 -2.92 -34.71 3.79
CA HIS A 63 -4.32 -34.23 3.70
C HIS A 63 -5.16 -34.56 4.94
N ASP A 64 -4.83 -35.64 5.66
CA ASP A 64 -5.55 -36.10 6.85
C ASP A 64 -4.99 -35.54 8.17
N PHE A 65 -3.97 -34.67 8.11
CA PHE A 65 -3.38 -34.09 9.30
C PHE A 65 -4.24 -32.94 9.85
N GLU A 66 -4.86 -33.17 11.01
CA GLU A 66 -5.59 -32.14 11.74
C GLU A 66 -4.78 -31.59 12.92
N VAL A 67 -4.67 -30.26 12.99
CA VAL A 67 -4.00 -29.58 14.10
C VAL A 67 -4.92 -29.55 15.31
N ASN A 68 -4.55 -30.28 16.37
CA ASN A 68 -5.19 -30.15 17.67
C ASN A 68 -4.58 -28.99 18.50
N LYS A 69 -5.26 -28.59 19.59
CA LYS A 69 -4.83 -27.45 20.43
C LYS A 69 -3.44 -27.64 21.05
N ASP A 70 -3.09 -28.87 21.40
CA ASP A 70 -1.85 -29.24 22.07
C ASP A 70 -0.65 -29.27 21.08
N TYR A 71 -0.88 -29.65 19.83
CA TYR A 71 0.11 -29.50 18.77
C TYR A 71 0.32 -28.02 18.43
N ALA A 72 -0.77 -27.25 18.30
CA ALA A 72 -0.71 -25.82 18.01
C ALA A 72 0.07 -25.03 19.06
N SER A 73 -0.09 -25.33 20.35
CA SER A 73 0.59 -24.61 21.44
C SER A 73 2.09 -24.87 21.50
N ARG A 74 2.57 -25.97 20.91
CA ARG A 74 4.00 -26.30 20.81
C ARG A 74 4.67 -25.76 19.55
N MET A 75 3.90 -25.20 18.62
CA MET A 75 4.48 -24.58 17.43
C MET A 75 5.34 -23.37 17.84
N PRO A 76 6.51 -23.19 17.21
CA PRO A 76 7.40 -22.09 17.55
C PRO A 76 6.78 -20.75 17.16
N ASP A 77 6.62 -19.86 18.14
CA ASP A 77 6.20 -18.46 17.92
C ASP A 77 7.44 -17.56 17.86
N LEU A 78 7.96 -17.36 16.65
CA LEU A 78 9.13 -16.51 16.43
C LEU A 78 8.84 -15.01 16.61
N GLN A 79 7.57 -14.59 16.59
CA GLN A 79 7.18 -13.18 16.67
C GLN A 79 7.18 -12.72 18.13
N ASN A 80 6.76 -13.59 19.05
CA ASN A 80 6.84 -13.39 20.50
C ASN A 80 8.13 -13.95 21.13
N GLY A 81 9.11 -14.31 20.31
CA GLY A 81 10.39 -14.83 20.79
C GLY A 81 11.29 -13.75 21.41
N PRO A 82 12.37 -14.16 22.13
CA PRO A 82 13.23 -13.24 22.87
C PRO A 82 13.85 -12.13 22.00
N ALA A 83 13.98 -10.92 22.57
CA ALA A 83 14.57 -9.73 21.95
C ALA A 83 15.99 -9.95 21.40
N ALA A 84 16.69 -10.98 21.87
CA ALA A 84 17.98 -11.42 21.32
C ALA A 84 17.91 -11.85 19.84
N MET A 85 16.72 -12.20 19.33
CA MET A 85 16.52 -12.56 17.93
C MET A 85 16.17 -11.38 17.01
N ILE A 86 16.12 -10.15 17.55
CA ILE A 86 15.95 -8.93 16.76
C ILE A 86 17.24 -8.69 15.96
N LYS A 87 17.08 -8.39 14.66
CA LYS A 87 18.20 -8.04 13.78
C LYS A 87 18.25 -6.52 13.61
N GLY A 88 19.44 -5.94 13.76
CA GLY A 88 19.65 -4.50 13.61
C GLY A 88 19.42 -3.73 14.92
N SER A 89 19.21 -2.42 14.79
CA SER A 89 18.99 -1.54 15.94
C SER A 89 17.62 -1.80 16.57
N ARG A 90 17.58 -1.85 17.90
CA ARG A 90 16.34 -1.89 18.68
C ARG A 90 15.73 -0.49 18.70
N GLN A 91 14.94 -0.19 17.69
CA GLN A 91 14.23 1.08 17.52
C GLN A 91 12.73 0.80 17.48
N SER A 92 11.94 1.71 18.04
CA SER A 92 10.49 1.65 17.86
C SER A 92 10.16 1.85 16.38
N ILE A 93 9.29 1.02 15.83
CA ILE A 93 8.80 1.16 14.47
C ILE A 93 7.46 1.90 14.52
N GLN A 94 7.34 2.99 13.77
CA GLN A 94 6.14 3.84 13.78
C GLN A 94 4.96 3.16 13.06
N HIS A 95 5.24 2.42 11.97
CA HIS A 95 4.22 1.73 11.19
C HIS A 95 4.71 0.34 10.76
N VAL A 96 4.02 -0.70 11.23
CA VAL A 96 4.16 -2.08 10.75
C VAL A 96 2.79 -2.71 10.62
N GLY A 97 2.54 -3.44 9.53
CA GLY A 97 1.20 -3.91 9.23
C GLY A 97 1.06 -4.55 7.85
N ILE A 98 -0.18 -4.57 7.36
CA ILE A 98 -0.54 -5.04 6.02
C ILE A 98 -1.00 -3.87 5.17
N SER A 99 -0.79 -3.96 3.86
CA SER A 99 -1.22 -2.94 2.90
C SER A 99 -1.84 -3.60 1.68
N ASN A 100 -2.84 -2.95 1.10
CA ASN A 100 -3.52 -3.38 -0.12
C ASN A 100 -4.23 -4.74 -0.03
N PHE A 101 -4.79 -5.05 1.14
CA PHE A 101 -5.71 -6.17 1.30
C PHE A 101 -7.11 -5.75 0.82
N ARG A 102 -7.82 -6.58 0.04
CA ARG A 102 -9.08 -6.17 -0.59
C ARG A 102 -10.31 -6.81 0.06
N LEU A 103 -11.32 -6.00 0.33
CA LEU A 103 -12.63 -6.43 0.84
C LEU A 103 -13.77 -5.77 0.06
N PRO A 104 -14.87 -6.48 -0.22
CA PRO A 104 -16.12 -5.84 -0.64
C PRO A 104 -16.79 -5.21 0.60
N LEU A 105 -16.85 -3.88 0.65
CA LEU A 105 -17.51 -3.17 1.76
C LEU A 105 -18.76 -2.43 1.26
N LYS A 106 -19.78 -2.35 2.10
CA LYS A 106 -21.04 -1.66 1.80
C LYS A 106 -20.98 -0.21 2.27
N PHE A 107 -21.19 0.76 1.40
CA PHE A 107 -21.22 2.19 1.71
C PHE A 107 -22.65 2.72 1.58
N ARG A 108 -23.07 3.61 2.49
CA ARG A 108 -24.32 4.35 2.36
C ARG A 108 -24.09 5.59 1.51
N LYS A 109 -25.07 5.92 0.69
CA LYS A 109 -25.15 7.18 -0.04
C LYS A 109 -26.00 8.19 0.72
N LYS A 110 -25.77 9.47 0.44
CA LYS A 110 -26.56 10.59 0.99
C LYS A 110 -28.05 10.49 0.62
N ASP A 111 -28.39 9.89 -0.51
CA ASP A 111 -29.76 9.68 -0.99
C ASP A 111 -30.49 8.49 -0.36
N GLY A 112 -29.85 7.76 0.56
CA GLY A 112 -30.44 6.62 1.27
C GLY A 112 -30.21 5.26 0.60
N GLY A 113 -29.47 5.18 -0.51
CA GLY A 113 -29.05 3.90 -1.10
C GLY A 113 -27.80 3.27 -0.45
N GLU A 114 -27.56 1.99 -0.75
CA GLU A 114 -26.31 1.29 -0.40
C GLU A 114 -25.56 0.84 -1.65
N LEU A 115 -24.23 0.82 -1.58
CA LEU A 115 -23.31 0.39 -2.64
C LEU A 115 -22.28 -0.57 -2.08
N THR A 116 -22.06 -1.73 -2.72
CA THR A 116 -20.92 -2.60 -2.39
C THR A 116 -19.75 -2.26 -3.30
N LEU A 117 -18.62 -1.84 -2.73
CA LEU A 117 -17.42 -1.44 -3.46
C LEU A 117 -16.23 -2.31 -3.07
N GLU A 118 -15.42 -2.69 -4.06
CA GLU A 118 -14.09 -3.24 -3.77
C GLU A 118 -13.26 -2.16 -3.07
N THR A 119 -12.79 -2.45 -1.86
CA THR A 119 -12.06 -1.51 -1.01
C THR A 119 -10.71 -2.09 -0.65
N SER A 120 -9.65 -1.33 -0.92
CA SER A 120 -8.28 -1.62 -0.49
C SER A 120 -8.09 -1.15 0.95
N VAL A 121 -7.63 -2.05 1.82
CA VAL A 121 -7.42 -1.84 3.25
C VAL A 121 -5.93 -1.88 3.54
N THR A 122 -5.45 -0.86 4.24
CA THR A 122 -4.12 -0.79 4.83
C THR A 122 -4.27 -0.59 6.33
N GLY A 123 -3.77 -1.52 7.12
CA GLY A 123 -3.82 -1.47 8.58
C GLY A 123 -2.41 -1.57 9.16
N SER A 124 -2.06 -0.66 10.08
CA SER A 124 -0.72 -0.62 10.70
C SER A 124 -0.78 -0.18 12.16
N VAL A 125 0.21 -0.62 12.94
CA VAL A 125 0.43 -0.22 14.34
C VAL A 125 1.88 0.21 14.56
N SER A 126 2.10 0.92 15.67
CA SER A 126 3.44 1.08 16.24
C SER A 126 3.93 -0.23 16.86
N LEU A 127 5.23 -0.47 16.81
CA LEU A 127 5.88 -1.62 17.46
C LEU A 127 7.05 -1.14 18.34
N ASP A 128 7.05 -1.58 19.60
CA ASP A 128 8.10 -1.24 20.55
C ASP A 128 9.46 -1.82 20.16
N ALA A 129 10.53 -1.15 20.58
CA ALA A 129 11.92 -1.50 20.26
C ALA A 129 12.33 -2.92 20.71
N ASP A 130 11.68 -3.45 21.75
CA ASP A 130 11.96 -4.75 22.33
C ASP A 130 11.05 -5.87 21.79
N LYS A 131 10.06 -5.54 20.96
CA LYS A 131 9.19 -6.52 20.29
C LYS A 131 9.78 -6.86 18.91
N LYS A 132 9.87 -8.15 18.58
CA LYS A 132 10.46 -8.59 17.30
C LYS A 132 9.54 -8.41 16.10
N GLY A 133 8.22 -8.53 16.30
CA GLY A 133 7.26 -8.39 15.22
C GLY A 133 5.82 -8.44 15.74
N ILE A 134 4.88 -8.18 14.82
CA ILE A 134 3.44 -8.32 15.06
C ILE A 134 2.90 -9.58 14.40
N ASN A 135 1.77 -10.07 14.90
CA ASN A 135 1.04 -11.14 14.23
C ASN A 135 0.17 -10.58 13.10
N MET A 136 0.71 -10.57 11.89
CA MET A 136 0.04 -10.07 10.68
C MET A 136 -1.31 -10.73 10.40
N SER A 137 -1.48 -12.01 10.75
CA SER A 137 -2.74 -12.73 10.53
C SER A 137 -3.87 -12.25 11.43
N ARG A 138 -3.56 -11.70 12.60
CA ARG A 138 -4.57 -11.11 13.51
C ARG A 138 -5.23 -9.90 12.88
N ILE A 139 -4.45 -9.07 12.20
CA ILE A 139 -4.93 -7.86 11.51
C ILE A 139 -6.07 -8.20 10.55
N MET A 140 -5.83 -9.15 9.64
CA MET A 140 -6.85 -9.56 8.67
C MET A 140 -8.09 -10.15 9.35
N ARG A 141 -7.91 -10.98 10.38
CA ARG A 141 -9.04 -11.59 11.10
C ARG A 141 -9.91 -10.54 11.77
N SER A 142 -9.33 -9.50 12.36
CA SER A 142 -10.08 -8.41 12.97
C SER A 142 -10.88 -7.66 11.91
N PHE A 143 -10.33 -7.39 10.73
CA PHE A 143 -11.08 -6.78 9.63
C PHE A 143 -12.22 -7.66 9.08
N TYR A 144 -12.00 -8.97 8.93
CA TYR A 144 -13.02 -9.89 8.43
C TYR A 144 -14.23 -10.03 9.38
N LYS A 145 -14.08 -9.76 10.67
CA LYS A 145 -15.25 -9.70 11.59
C LYS A 145 -16.26 -8.65 11.15
N TYR A 146 -15.80 -7.58 10.50
CA TYR A 146 -16.60 -6.42 10.12
C TYR A 146 -16.87 -6.35 8.60
N SER A 147 -16.39 -7.29 7.79
CA SER A 147 -16.48 -7.20 6.32
C SER A 147 -17.92 -7.20 5.79
N GLU A 148 -18.85 -7.85 6.51
CA GLU A 148 -20.28 -7.90 6.13
C GLU A 148 -21.09 -6.69 6.62
N SER A 149 -20.49 -5.86 7.48
CA SER A 149 -21.14 -4.67 8.05
C SER A 149 -21.19 -3.54 7.04
N THR A 150 -22.23 -2.72 7.12
CA THR A 150 -22.26 -1.45 6.39
C THR A 150 -21.19 -0.52 6.99
N PHE A 151 -20.32 0.00 6.12
CA PHE A 151 -19.27 0.95 6.45
C PHE A 151 -19.84 2.13 7.23
N SER A 152 -19.17 2.44 8.33
CA SER A 152 -19.27 3.68 9.06
C SER A 152 -17.96 3.92 9.81
N PHE A 153 -17.72 5.15 10.27
CA PHE A 153 -16.55 5.43 11.10
C PHE A 153 -16.55 4.58 12.37
N GLU A 154 -17.71 4.34 12.98
CA GLU A 154 -17.86 3.50 14.17
C GLU A 154 -17.43 2.04 13.93
N VAL A 155 -17.66 1.52 12.72
CA VAL A 155 -17.22 0.17 12.35
C VAL A 155 -15.70 0.10 12.20
N ILE A 156 -15.08 1.08 11.53
CA ILE A 156 -13.61 1.15 11.45
C ILE A 156 -13.01 1.31 12.85
N GLU A 157 -13.62 2.12 13.68
CA GLU A 157 -13.20 2.35 15.06
C GLU A 157 -13.28 1.10 15.93
N SER A 158 -14.34 0.32 15.76
CA SER A 158 -14.47 -0.99 16.42
C SER A 158 -13.39 -1.95 15.93
N ALA A 159 -13.14 -1.98 14.61
CA ALA A 159 -12.06 -2.77 14.03
C ALA A 159 -10.67 -2.31 14.52
N LEU A 160 -10.46 -1.00 14.70
CA LEU A 160 -9.24 -0.40 15.22
C LEU A 160 -9.02 -0.76 16.69
N ASN A 161 -10.09 -0.73 17.50
CA ASN A 161 -10.05 -1.12 18.91
C ASN A 161 -9.68 -2.61 19.07
N ASP A 162 -10.38 -3.50 18.36
CA ASP A 162 -10.05 -4.93 18.33
C ASP A 162 -8.59 -5.15 17.91
N TYR A 163 -8.16 -4.42 16.89
CA TYR A 163 -6.80 -4.48 16.37
C TYR A 163 -5.75 -4.03 17.39
N ARG A 164 -6.05 -2.98 18.17
CA ARG A 164 -5.16 -2.46 19.22
C ARG A 164 -5.08 -3.42 20.42
N GLU A 165 -6.22 -3.95 20.87
CA GLU A 165 -6.30 -4.91 21.98
C GLU A 165 -5.59 -6.23 21.66
N ASP A 166 -5.73 -6.73 20.43
CA ASP A 166 -5.11 -7.99 20.00
C ASP A 166 -3.57 -7.92 19.93
N LEU A 167 -2.98 -6.73 19.88
CA LEU A 167 -1.53 -6.51 19.70
C LEU A 167 -0.84 -5.79 20.86
N ASP A 168 -1.60 -5.25 21.82
CA ASP A 168 -1.07 -4.49 22.96
C ASP A 168 -0.12 -3.37 22.51
N THR A 169 -0.64 -2.45 21.68
CA THR A 169 0.11 -1.36 21.04
C THR A 169 -0.54 0.00 21.32
N PHE A 170 0.25 1.08 21.20
CA PHE A 170 -0.19 2.44 21.53
C PHE A 170 -0.85 3.17 20.36
N ASP A 171 -0.22 3.13 19.19
CA ASP A 171 -0.69 3.85 18.01
C ASP A 171 -1.18 2.85 16.94
N ALA A 172 -2.32 3.14 16.34
CA ALA A 172 -2.94 2.32 15.30
C ALA A 172 -3.53 3.20 14.20
N ARG A 173 -3.48 2.70 12.96
CA ARG A 173 -3.99 3.40 11.78
C ARG A 173 -4.65 2.41 10.83
N ILE A 174 -5.81 2.79 10.32
CA ILE A 174 -6.53 2.08 9.25
C ILE A 174 -6.81 3.09 8.14
N MET A 175 -6.45 2.72 6.91
CA MET A 175 -6.78 3.45 5.71
C MET A 175 -7.55 2.54 4.76
N LEU A 176 -8.69 3.01 4.30
CA LEU A 176 -9.49 2.41 3.23
C LEU A 176 -9.32 3.24 1.96
N ARG A 177 -9.23 2.61 0.79
CA ARG A 177 -9.23 3.26 -0.51
C ARG A 177 -10.25 2.60 -1.43
N LEU A 178 -11.08 3.41 -2.06
CA LEU A 178 -12.18 2.97 -2.91
C LEU A 178 -12.37 3.95 -4.07
N SER A 179 -13.04 3.47 -5.12
CA SER A 179 -13.51 4.29 -6.24
C SER A 179 -15.01 4.49 -6.11
N PHE A 180 -15.43 5.69 -5.71
CA PHE A 180 -16.82 6.01 -5.40
C PHE A 180 -17.56 6.50 -6.67
N PRO A 181 -18.64 5.82 -7.10
CA PRO A 181 -19.41 6.23 -8.26
C PRO A 181 -20.48 7.27 -7.90
N GLN A 182 -20.53 8.37 -8.65
CA GLN A 182 -21.62 9.34 -8.60
C GLN A 182 -22.20 9.57 -9.99
N SER A 183 -23.54 9.61 -10.06
CA SER A 183 -24.25 9.93 -11.29
C SER A 183 -24.28 11.44 -11.51
N ILE A 184 -23.76 11.92 -12.64
CA ILE A 184 -23.67 13.33 -13.00
C ILE A 184 -24.44 13.59 -14.30
N ASN A 185 -25.15 14.71 -14.34
CA ASN A 185 -25.85 15.17 -15.53
C ASN A 185 -24.93 16.00 -16.43
N SER A 186 -25.13 15.91 -17.75
CA SER A 186 -24.50 16.82 -18.72
C SER A 186 -25.01 18.25 -18.56
N LEU A 187 -24.21 19.22 -19.01
CA LEU A 187 -24.47 20.65 -18.82
C LEU A 187 -25.77 21.16 -19.48
N ARG A 188 -26.13 20.63 -20.66
CA ARG A 188 -27.27 21.10 -21.46
C ARG A 188 -28.16 19.99 -22.00
N SER A 189 -27.60 18.83 -22.34
CA SER A 189 -28.33 17.76 -23.04
C SER A 189 -29.18 16.86 -22.14
N ASN A 190 -29.14 17.05 -20.81
CA ASN A 190 -29.79 16.21 -19.79
C ASN A 190 -29.42 14.71 -19.88
N LEU A 191 -28.27 14.39 -20.48
CA LEU A 191 -27.68 13.06 -20.42
C LEU A 191 -27.12 12.82 -19.02
N GLN A 192 -26.92 11.55 -18.67
CA GLN A 192 -26.43 11.18 -17.35
C GLN A 192 -25.37 10.08 -17.47
N GLY A 193 -24.27 10.22 -16.74
CA GLY A 193 -23.19 9.25 -16.71
C GLY A 193 -22.55 9.13 -15.32
N PHE A 194 -21.86 8.03 -15.06
CA PHE A 194 -21.16 7.82 -13.79
C PHE A 194 -19.74 8.38 -13.87
N GLN A 195 -19.45 9.33 -12.96
CA GLN A 195 -18.10 9.76 -12.64
C GLN A 195 -17.62 8.96 -11.43
N TYR A 196 -16.35 8.56 -11.45
CA TYR A 196 -15.71 7.87 -10.35
C TYR A 196 -14.73 8.79 -9.66
N TYR A 197 -14.73 8.75 -8.33
CA TYR A 197 -13.85 9.54 -7.48
C TYR A 197 -12.99 8.61 -6.64
N ASP A 198 -11.68 8.84 -6.66
CA ASP A 198 -10.78 8.11 -5.78
C ASP A 198 -10.85 8.72 -4.39
N ILE A 199 -11.40 7.93 -3.45
CA ILE A 199 -11.62 8.32 -2.07
C ILE A 199 -10.79 7.42 -1.16
N SER A 200 -10.08 8.05 -0.23
CA SER A 200 -9.46 7.34 0.88
C SER A 200 -10.05 7.82 2.20
N VAL A 201 -10.38 6.88 3.09
CA VAL A 201 -10.81 7.19 4.46
C VAL A 201 -9.73 6.69 5.40
N GLU A 202 -9.27 7.55 6.31
CA GLU A 202 -8.25 7.20 7.28
C GLU A 202 -8.76 7.45 8.70
N VAL A 203 -8.54 6.48 9.59
CA VAL A 203 -8.75 6.62 11.03
C VAL A 203 -7.43 6.36 11.74
N VAL A 204 -7.03 7.30 12.59
CA VAL A 204 -5.75 7.26 13.31
C VAL A 204 -6.03 7.38 14.79
N ASP A 205 -5.55 6.41 15.56
CA ASP A 205 -5.40 6.52 17.01
C ASP A 205 -3.93 6.76 17.31
N LYS A 206 -3.62 7.95 17.84
CA LYS A 206 -2.26 8.29 18.25
C LYS A 206 -2.28 8.89 19.64
N LYS A 207 -1.52 8.32 20.58
CA LYS A 207 -1.49 8.75 21.98
C LYS A 207 -2.90 8.89 22.59
N ASN A 208 -3.79 7.93 22.31
CA ASN A 208 -5.21 7.94 22.72
C ASN A 208 -6.07 9.10 22.20
N VAL A 209 -5.58 9.85 21.22
CA VAL A 209 -6.40 10.82 20.47
C VAL A 209 -6.78 10.17 19.15
N ARG A 210 -8.08 10.14 18.87
CA ARG A 210 -8.65 9.60 17.64
C ARG A 210 -8.93 10.74 16.68
N SER A 211 -8.49 10.59 15.44
CA SER A 211 -8.78 11.51 14.34
C SER A 211 -9.26 10.75 13.11
N ARG A 212 -10.14 11.40 12.35
CA ARG A 212 -10.79 10.85 11.15
C ARG A 212 -10.45 11.75 9.97
N TYR A 213 -10.10 11.16 8.84
CA TYR A 213 -9.72 11.90 7.64
C TYR A 213 -10.40 11.33 6.40
N ILE A 214 -10.71 12.23 5.46
CA ILE A 214 -11.13 11.88 4.10
C ILE A 214 -10.13 12.51 3.13
N HIS A 215 -9.72 11.73 2.12
CA HIS A 215 -8.92 12.18 1.01
C HIS A 215 -9.71 11.97 -0.29
N LEU A 216 -9.89 13.02 -1.08
CA LEU A 216 -10.60 13.01 -2.35
C LEU A 216 -9.68 13.52 -3.45
N ASP A 217 -9.53 12.75 -4.53
CA ASP A 217 -8.92 13.25 -5.77
C ASP A 217 -10.02 13.77 -6.70
N TYR A 218 -10.07 15.09 -6.85
CA TYR A 218 -11.04 15.82 -7.68
C TYR A 218 -10.42 16.19 -9.03
N VAL A 219 -11.05 15.76 -10.12
CA VAL A 219 -10.54 15.94 -11.49
C VAL A 219 -11.30 17.05 -12.20
N TYR A 220 -10.59 18.06 -12.69
CA TYR A 220 -11.18 19.25 -13.31
C TYR A 220 -10.37 19.72 -14.51
N SER A 221 -10.94 20.63 -15.28
CA SER A 221 -10.25 21.35 -16.35
C SER A 221 -9.75 22.70 -15.84
N SER A 222 -8.48 23.01 -16.07
CA SER A 222 -7.92 24.33 -15.79
C SER A 222 -7.57 25.03 -17.10
N THR A 223 -8.03 26.28 -17.24
CA THR A 223 -7.68 27.16 -18.37
C THR A 223 -6.80 28.27 -17.84
N CYS A 224 -5.62 28.43 -18.44
CA CYS A 224 -4.64 29.42 -17.99
C CYS A 224 -5.12 30.86 -18.29
N PRO A 225 -5.27 31.73 -17.28
CA PRO A 225 -5.67 33.13 -17.48
C PRO A 225 -4.75 33.87 -18.45
N CYS A 226 -3.44 33.70 -18.33
CA CYS A 226 -2.46 34.31 -19.25
C CYS A 226 -2.70 33.88 -20.70
N SER A 227 -2.93 32.59 -20.93
CA SER A 227 -3.13 32.07 -22.28
C SER A 227 -4.42 32.57 -22.90
N LEU A 228 -5.49 32.68 -22.11
CA LEU A 228 -6.76 33.29 -22.50
C LEU A 228 -6.56 34.76 -22.89
N GLU A 229 -5.93 35.55 -22.04
CA GLU A 229 -5.70 36.97 -22.30
C GLU A 229 -4.85 37.21 -23.56
N LEU A 230 -3.77 36.45 -23.74
CA LEU A 230 -2.91 36.54 -24.92
C LEU A 230 -3.62 36.07 -26.21
N SER A 231 -4.49 35.07 -26.10
CA SER A 231 -5.32 34.61 -27.23
C SER A 231 -6.32 35.69 -27.65
N GLU A 232 -6.99 36.35 -26.70
CA GLU A 232 -7.88 37.47 -26.97
C GLU A 232 -7.14 38.68 -27.55
N HIS A 233 -5.96 39.01 -27.03
CA HIS A 233 -5.10 40.05 -27.59
C HIS A 233 -4.72 39.75 -29.04
N ALA A 234 -4.33 38.51 -29.37
CA ALA A 234 -4.01 38.11 -30.74
C ALA A 234 -5.22 38.26 -31.69
N ARG A 235 -6.43 37.92 -31.22
CA ARG A 235 -7.67 38.09 -32.00
C ARG A 235 -7.98 39.57 -32.24
N LYS A 236 -7.86 40.42 -31.21
CA LYS A 236 -8.19 41.86 -31.29
C LYS A 236 -7.18 42.65 -32.11
N GLU A 237 -5.89 42.47 -31.85
CA GLU A 237 -4.85 43.31 -32.45
C GLU A 237 -4.39 42.83 -33.83
N ARG A 238 -4.49 41.52 -34.09
CA ARG A 238 -3.94 40.91 -35.31
C ARG A 238 -4.99 40.16 -36.15
N ASN A 239 -6.25 40.15 -35.73
CA ASN A 239 -7.30 39.32 -36.35
C ASN A 239 -6.87 37.85 -36.53
N GLN A 240 -6.04 37.35 -35.60
CA GLN A 240 -5.47 36.02 -35.66
C GLN A 240 -6.26 35.10 -34.73
N LEU A 241 -6.84 34.04 -35.29
CA LEU A 241 -7.42 32.98 -34.47
C LEU A 241 -6.31 32.37 -33.60
N ALA A 242 -6.53 32.37 -32.30
CA ALA A 242 -5.69 31.74 -31.29
C ALA A 242 -6.60 30.88 -30.39
N THR A 243 -6.03 29.88 -29.73
CA THR A 243 -6.76 29.02 -28.78
C THR A 243 -5.99 29.03 -27.48
N PRO A 244 -6.61 29.41 -26.36
CA PRO A 244 -5.96 29.30 -25.07
C PRO A 244 -5.73 27.84 -24.71
N HIS A 245 -4.64 27.56 -24.00
CA HIS A 245 -4.43 26.21 -23.51
C HIS A 245 -5.28 25.93 -22.28
N SER A 246 -5.79 24.71 -22.23
CA SER A 246 -6.55 24.14 -21.13
C SER A 246 -6.14 22.68 -20.95
N GLN A 247 -6.14 22.20 -19.73
CA GLN A 247 -5.66 20.87 -19.40
C GLN A 247 -6.48 20.19 -18.31
N ARG A 248 -6.38 18.86 -18.26
CA ARG A 248 -6.86 18.10 -17.10
C ARG A 248 -5.96 18.38 -15.90
N SER A 249 -6.58 18.57 -14.75
CA SER A 249 -5.91 18.85 -13.48
C SER A 249 -6.51 17.97 -12.39
N VAL A 250 -5.72 17.71 -11.35
CA VAL A 250 -6.15 16.92 -10.19
C VAL A 250 -5.87 17.72 -8.93
N ALA A 251 -6.88 17.84 -8.07
CA ALA A 251 -6.74 18.35 -6.71
C ALA A 251 -6.96 17.22 -5.70
N ARG A 252 -5.95 16.90 -4.90
CA ARG A 252 -6.13 16.02 -3.73
C ARG A 252 -6.50 16.85 -2.52
N ILE A 253 -7.73 16.67 -2.07
CA ILE A 253 -8.31 17.33 -0.91
C ILE A 253 -8.24 16.37 0.26
N SER A 254 -7.44 16.68 1.27
CA SER A 254 -7.32 15.92 2.51
C SER A 254 -7.94 16.73 3.64
N VAL A 255 -8.94 16.21 4.34
CA VAL A 255 -9.66 16.93 5.39
C VAL A 255 -9.73 16.09 6.66
N GLU A 256 -9.57 16.73 7.81
CA GLU A 256 -9.97 16.20 9.10
C GLU A 256 -11.48 16.36 9.28
N ILE A 257 -12.14 15.31 9.77
CA ILE A 257 -13.58 15.30 10.03
C ILE A 257 -13.82 15.57 11.51
N LEU A 258 -14.60 16.61 11.80
CA LEU A 258 -15.04 16.94 13.15
C LEU A 258 -16.36 16.23 13.48
N ASP A 259 -16.54 15.90 14.76
CA ASP A 259 -17.70 15.13 15.26
C ASP A 259 -18.99 15.97 15.42
N THR A 260 -19.18 17.01 14.60
CA THR A 260 -20.37 17.87 14.65
C THR A 260 -21.55 17.22 13.93
N HIS A 261 -21.38 16.89 12.65
CA HIS A 261 -22.37 16.26 11.78
C HIS A 261 -21.70 15.36 10.74
N ILE A 262 -22.45 14.44 10.14
CA ILE A 262 -21.94 13.58 9.07
C ILE A 262 -21.54 14.44 7.85
N LEU A 263 -20.29 14.32 7.43
CA LEU A 263 -19.80 14.78 6.12
C LEU A 263 -19.86 13.61 5.14
N TRP A 264 -20.78 13.67 4.17
CA TRP A 264 -20.87 12.66 3.13
C TRP A 264 -19.78 12.85 2.08
N PHE A 265 -19.41 11.78 1.36
CA PHE A 265 -18.48 11.89 0.22
C PHE A 265 -19.03 12.87 -0.82
N GLU A 266 -20.34 12.80 -1.07
CA GLU A 266 -21.07 13.69 -1.95
C GLU A 266 -20.98 15.16 -1.52
N ASP A 267 -20.95 15.45 -0.20
CA ASP A 267 -20.80 16.81 0.29
C ASP A 267 -19.42 17.38 -0.06
N LEU A 268 -18.36 16.59 0.13
CA LEU A 268 -17.00 17.03 -0.19
C LEU A 268 -16.81 17.22 -1.70
N ILE A 269 -17.42 16.36 -2.51
CA ILE A 269 -17.46 16.50 -3.97
C ILE A 269 -18.20 17.78 -4.37
N ASP A 270 -19.37 18.05 -3.77
CA ASP A 270 -20.16 19.25 -4.07
C ASP A 270 -19.45 20.54 -3.62
N ILE A 271 -18.69 20.51 -2.51
CA ILE A 271 -17.79 21.60 -2.09
C ILE A 271 -16.74 21.85 -3.18
N CYS A 272 -16.08 20.80 -3.67
CA CYS A 272 -15.07 20.92 -4.73
C CYS A 272 -15.67 21.47 -6.03
N ARG A 273 -16.84 20.97 -6.43
CA ARG A 273 -17.56 21.43 -7.63
C ARG A 273 -18.01 22.89 -7.50
N SER A 274 -18.37 23.33 -6.31
CA SER A 274 -18.72 24.73 -6.07
C SER A 274 -17.50 25.64 -6.12
N ALA A 275 -16.36 25.18 -5.58
CA ALA A 275 -15.11 25.94 -5.58
C ALA A 275 -14.47 26.06 -6.97
N VAL A 276 -14.46 24.96 -7.73
CA VAL A 276 -13.91 24.89 -9.09
C VAL A 276 -14.94 24.17 -9.99
N PRO A 277 -15.79 24.90 -10.73
CA PRO A 277 -16.95 24.34 -11.41
C PRO A 277 -16.62 23.56 -12.68
N THR A 278 -15.36 23.53 -13.10
CA THR A 278 -14.89 22.94 -14.35
C THR A 278 -14.61 21.44 -14.25
N GLU A 279 -15.43 20.70 -13.49
CA GLU A 279 -15.36 19.24 -13.40
C GLU A 279 -15.41 18.57 -14.78
N THR A 280 -14.62 17.52 -14.98
CA THR A 280 -14.66 16.75 -16.22
C THR A 280 -16.04 16.13 -16.45
N GLN A 281 -16.52 16.18 -17.70
CA GLN A 281 -17.83 15.66 -18.08
C GLN A 281 -17.75 14.19 -18.49
N VAL A 282 -18.79 13.40 -18.17
CA VAL A 282 -18.86 11.97 -18.51
C VAL A 282 -19.51 11.75 -19.87
N MET A 283 -20.73 12.25 -20.06
CA MET A 283 -21.47 12.18 -21.33
C MET A 283 -21.71 13.58 -21.87
N VAL A 284 -21.36 13.79 -23.14
CA VAL A 284 -21.51 15.08 -23.80
C VAL A 284 -22.06 14.92 -25.22
N LYS A 285 -22.87 15.89 -25.63
CA LYS A 285 -23.18 16.23 -27.01
C LYS A 285 -22.52 17.56 -27.38
N ARG A 286 -22.70 17.98 -28.64
CA ARG A 286 -22.12 19.25 -29.16
C ARG A 286 -22.50 20.46 -28.30
N GLU A 287 -23.74 20.53 -27.85
CA GLU A 287 -24.24 21.59 -26.98
C GLU A 287 -23.54 21.61 -25.60
N ASP A 288 -23.18 20.44 -25.07
CA ASP A 288 -22.45 20.32 -23.79
C ASP A 288 -20.98 20.65 -23.95
N GLU A 289 -20.35 20.23 -25.06
CA GLU A 289 -18.97 20.60 -25.37
C GLU A 289 -18.82 22.11 -25.49
N GLN A 290 -19.77 22.79 -26.15
CA GLN A 290 -19.80 24.25 -26.21
C GLN A 290 -19.99 24.86 -24.81
N ALA A 291 -20.93 24.33 -24.02
CA ALA A 291 -21.18 24.79 -22.65
C ALA A 291 -19.93 24.65 -21.77
N PHE A 292 -19.19 23.56 -21.92
CA PHE A 292 -17.96 23.30 -21.18
C PHE A 292 -16.85 24.26 -21.59
N ALA A 293 -16.72 24.56 -22.90
CA ALA A 293 -15.78 25.56 -23.38
C ALA A 293 -16.09 26.97 -22.84
N GLU A 294 -17.37 27.35 -22.82
CA GLU A 294 -17.83 28.62 -22.24
C GLU A 294 -17.58 28.67 -20.73
N MET A 295 -17.83 27.58 -20.00
CA MET A 295 -17.57 27.47 -18.56
C MET A 295 -16.08 27.58 -18.23
N ASN A 296 -15.21 26.96 -19.03
CA ASN A 296 -13.75 27.10 -18.89
C ASN A 296 -13.29 28.54 -19.13
N ALA A 297 -13.80 29.19 -20.17
CA ALA A 297 -13.50 30.59 -20.45
C ALA A 297 -14.01 31.56 -19.37
N ALA A 298 -15.11 31.22 -18.69
CA ALA A 298 -15.65 32.00 -17.58
C ALA A 298 -14.89 31.81 -16.27
N ASN A 299 -14.15 30.70 -16.12
CA ASN A 299 -13.42 30.35 -14.89
C ASN A 299 -11.93 30.03 -15.17
N PRO A 300 -11.16 30.97 -15.78
CA PRO A 300 -9.73 30.78 -15.94
C PRO A 300 -9.03 30.87 -14.58
N ILE A 301 -8.12 29.94 -14.29
CA ILE A 301 -7.48 29.84 -12.96
C ILE A 301 -6.02 29.42 -13.06
N PHE A 302 -5.16 30.02 -12.22
CA PHE A 302 -3.83 29.48 -11.95
C PHE A 302 -3.89 28.35 -10.92
N VAL A 303 -2.81 27.59 -10.78
CA VAL A 303 -2.72 26.50 -9.79
C VAL A 303 -2.76 27.04 -8.35
N GLU A 304 -2.25 28.25 -8.13
CA GLU A 304 -2.34 28.99 -6.88
C GLU A 304 -3.77 29.41 -6.54
N ASP A 305 -4.54 29.82 -7.56
CA ASP A 305 -5.94 30.22 -7.36
C ASP A 305 -6.80 28.99 -7.05
N ALA A 306 -6.55 27.86 -7.72
CA ALA A 306 -7.24 26.60 -7.44
C ALA A 306 -7.13 26.22 -5.96
N VAL A 307 -5.92 26.20 -5.38
CA VAL A 307 -5.76 25.85 -3.95
C VAL A 307 -6.43 26.86 -3.02
N ARG A 308 -6.44 28.16 -3.37
CA ARG A 308 -7.11 29.21 -2.59
C ARG A 308 -8.63 29.06 -2.61
N LEU A 309 -9.21 28.78 -3.78
CA LEU A 309 -10.65 28.56 -3.95
C LEU A 309 -11.12 27.34 -3.16
N PHE A 310 -10.41 26.21 -3.24
CA PHE A 310 -10.74 25.04 -2.42
C PHE A 310 -10.66 25.35 -0.92
N CYS A 311 -9.63 26.08 -0.48
CA CYS A 311 -9.49 26.46 0.92
C CYS A 311 -10.61 27.37 1.42
N GLU A 312 -11.00 28.38 0.65
CA GLU A 312 -12.13 29.24 0.98
C GLU A 312 -13.39 28.40 1.22
N ALA A 313 -13.67 27.46 0.31
CA ALA A 313 -14.85 26.59 0.41
C ALA A 313 -14.75 25.62 1.61
N LEU A 314 -13.57 25.05 1.88
CA LEU A 314 -13.35 24.14 3.02
C LEU A 314 -13.46 24.87 4.37
N LYS A 315 -12.95 26.09 4.49
CA LYS A 315 -13.07 26.92 5.70
C LYS A 315 -14.50 27.31 6.05
N ALA A 316 -15.38 27.33 5.05
CA ALA A 316 -16.78 27.67 5.25
C ALA A 316 -17.63 26.53 5.83
N ASP A 317 -17.11 25.29 5.85
CA ASP A 317 -17.82 24.11 6.36
C ASP A 317 -17.36 23.79 7.80
N ASP A 318 -18.29 23.84 8.75
CA ASP A 318 -18.02 23.64 10.18
C ASP A 318 -17.77 22.17 10.58
N ARG A 319 -17.94 21.23 9.65
CA ARG A 319 -17.62 19.81 9.84
C ARG A 319 -16.15 19.50 9.54
N ILE A 320 -15.41 20.45 8.97
CA ILE A 320 -14.03 20.28 8.52
C ILE A 320 -13.07 20.94 9.51
N GLY A 321 -12.09 20.17 9.98
CA GLY A 321 -11.00 20.63 10.86
C GLY A 321 -9.79 21.10 10.05
N ASP A 322 -8.62 20.59 10.39
CA ASP A 322 -7.41 20.80 9.60
C ASP A 322 -7.58 20.22 8.18
N PHE A 323 -6.92 20.80 7.19
CA PHE A 323 -6.97 20.27 5.82
C PHE A 323 -5.72 20.60 5.01
N ARG A 324 -5.57 19.88 3.89
CA ARG A 324 -4.55 20.11 2.87
C ARG A 324 -5.15 19.97 1.50
N VAL A 325 -4.82 20.92 0.63
CA VAL A 325 -5.12 20.91 -0.79
C VAL A 325 -3.81 20.80 -1.56
N ILE A 326 -3.70 19.80 -2.44
CA ILE A 326 -2.61 19.71 -3.40
C ILE A 326 -3.20 19.75 -4.79
N ALA A 327 -2.81 20.72 -5.61
CA ALA A 327 -3.22 20.83 -6.99
C ALA A 327 -2.05 20.51 -7.93
N SER A 328 -2.33 19.75 -8.98
CA SER A 328 -1.43 19.53 -10.13
C SER A 328 -2.17 19.87 -11.42
N HIS A 329 -1.69 20.89 -12.13
CA HIS A 329 -2.12 21.23 -13.48
C HIS A 329 -1.21 20.51 -14.48
N GLN A 330 -1.78 19.59 -15.26
CA GLN A 330 -1.02 18.80 -16.22
C GLN A 330 -0.76 19.62 -17.49
N GLU A 331 0.24 20.49 -17.43
CA GLU A 331 0.47 21.52 -18.45
C GLU A 331 0.53 20.93 -19.86
N SER A 332 -0.28 21.47 -20.77
CA SER A 332 -0.32 21.00 -22.16
C SER A 332 0.80 21.59 -23.03
N LEU A 333 1.38 22.73 -22.62
CA LEU A 333 2.45 23.41 -23.36
C LEU A 333 3.86 23.01 -22.88
N HIS A 334 3.96 22.42 -21.69
CA HIS A 334 5.22 22.03 -21.08
C HIS A 334 5.29 20.51 -20.88
N SER A 335 6.49 19.98 -20.72
CA SER A 335 6.70 18.55 -20.42
C SER A 335 6.78 18.28 -18.91
N HIS A 336 6.17 19.14 -18.11
CA HIS A 336 6.14 19.07 -16.65
C HIS A 336 4.86 19.76 -16.13
N ASP A 337 4.41 19.36 -14.94
CA ASP A 337 3.19 19.88 -14.35
C ASP A 337 3.46 21.13 -13.48
N ALA A 338 2.48 22.03 -13.39
CA ALA A 338 2.48 23.11 -12.42
C ALA A 338 1.79 22.63 -11.14
N ILE A 339 2.42 22.82 -9.98
CA ILE A 339 1.96 22.28 -8.70
C ILE A 339 1.79 23.37 -7.64
N SER A 340 0.83 23.17 -6.74
CA SER A 340 0.67 23.99 -5.55
C SER A 340 0.18 23.16 -4.37
N ILE A 341 0.62 23.50 -3.16
CA ILE A 341 0.17 22.90 -1.91
C ILE A 341 -0.24 24.02 -0.97
N MET A 342 -1.37 23.83 -0.30
CA MET A 342 -1.75 24.65 0.84
C MET A 342 -2.27 23.76 1.97
N CYS A 343 -1.85 24.07 3.19
CA CYS A 343 -2.32 23.42 4.42
C CYS A 343 -2.96 24.48 5.33
N GLU A 344 -4.04 24.11 6.01
CA GLU A 344 -4.60 24.83 7.13
C GLU A 344 -4.49 23.94 8.37
N GLY A 345 -3.89 24.48 9.43
CA GLY A 345 -3.64 23.75 10.68
C GLY A 345 -2.40 22.83 10.65
N PRO A 346 -1.98 22.31 11.80
CA PRO A 346 -0.73 21.56 11.96
C PRO A 346 -0.79 20.12 11.43
N THR A 347 -1.96 19.52 11.23
CA THR A 347 -2.09 18.07 10.99
C THR A 347 -1.39 17.59 9.71
N PHE A 348 -1.44 18.39 8.65
CA PHE A 348 -0.86 18.05 7.34
C PHE A 348 0.44 18.80 7.03
N ASP A 349 0.93 19.59 7.98
CA ASP A 349 2.17 20.35 7.80
C ASP A 349 3.39 19.41 7.81
N GLN A 350 4.28 19.60 6.85
CA GLN A 350 5.45 18.72 6.68
C GLN A 350 6.63 19.48 6.08
N ASN A 351 7.82 19.21 6.63
CA ASN A 351 9.08 19.81 6.15
C ASN A 351 9.63 19.13 4.88
N THR A 352 9.19 17.92 4.58
CA THR A 352 9.68 17.11 3.46
C THR A 352 8.53 16.43 2.76
N PHE A 353 8.62 16.28 1.44
CA PHE A 353 7.61 15.63 0.61
C PHE A 353 8.13 14.28 0.09
N ASP A 354 7.25 13.27 0.05
CA ASP A 354 7.55 12.02 -0.65
C ASP A 354 7.83 12.32 -2.14
N PRO A 355 8.93 11.81 -2.72
CA PRO A 355 9.27 12.07 -4.13
C PRO A 355 8.16 11.68 -5.13
N LYS A 356 7.25 10.77 -4.76
CA LYS A 356 6.13 10.33 -5.59
C LYS A 356 4.83 11.08 -5.33
N MET A 357 4.78 12.01 -4.37
CA MET A 357 3.56 12.72 -3.99
C MET A 357 2.87 13.34 -5.21
N PHE A 358 3.59 14.13 -6.01
CA PHE A 358 3.02 14.77 -7.20
C PHE A 358 2.78 13.79 -8.35
N SER A 359 3.62 12.77 -8.50
CA SER A 359 3.41 11.74 -9.53
C SER A 359 2.14 10.91 -9.31
N SER A 360 1.59 10.94 -8.09
CA SER A 360 0.31 10.30 -7.77
C SER A 360 -0.91 11.17 -8.04
N LEU A 361 -0.73 12.44 -8.45
CA LEU A 361 -1.79 13.37 -8.86
C LEU A 361 -1.97 13.32 -10.38
N ILE A 362 -2.05 12.11 -10.91
CA ILE A 362 -2.27 11.87 -12.32
C ILE A 362 -3.53 11.03 -12.41
N HIS A 363 -4.53 11.52 -13.15
CA HIS A 363 -5.67 10.70 -13.50
C HIS A 363 -5.20 9.59 -14.45
N VAL A 364 -5.06 8.37 -13.93
CA VAL A 364 -4.77 7.17 -14.71
C VAL A 364 -6.12 6.66 -15.21
N GLY A 365 -6.40 6.92 -16.50
CA GLY A 365 -7.70 6.65 -17.13
C GLY A 365 -8.06 5.18 -17.28
#